data_AF-A0AA39HKE0-F1
#
_entry.id   AF-A0AA39HKE0-F1
#
_cell.length_a   1.000
_cell.length_b   1.000
_cell.length_c   1.000
_cell.angle_alpha   90.00
_cell.angle_beta   90.00
_cell.angle_gamma   90.00
#
_symmetry.space_group_name_H-M   'P 1'
#
loop_
_entity.id
_entity.type
_entity.pdbx_description
1 polymer ?
#
loop_
_entity_poly.entity_id
_entity_poly.type
_entity_poly.pdbx_seq_one_letter_code
_entity_poly.pdbx_strand_id
1 'polypeptide(L)'
;MISSLVLICFFQVIITAARQYESSLPSEQRIRTAVARPRVSVSESPLERVADEENATLERVDVGLLYAKVLKPYQVASHRFIGDYGKLVIPFTFKKEVRNINPFSPSLKERTKRIAKELASMPNTLPLNASNSIFVCVDEGRCDIIKVLISGPDDTPYQNGLFEFDVFFPNTYPFSPPKCAFLTTGTGNVRFNPNLYSDGKICLSILGTWEGRPEEKWNPYCSLLQVLISIQGLIFVKEPYFNEPGFEKYQGTEKGEDYSRRYNMQIEHATLSYAIRDQLRNGPDHFKDVIHRHFWLKRKAVIEQAQRWLAEMRKDFAESEKNAKRKDSINFETIYQPQQQERTIQALIDELNALPCPVDHLKTYEEDGAAKVLEAPPEV
;
A
#
# COMPACT_ATOMS: atom_id res chain seq x y z
N MET A 1 -23.49 -1.13 -26.12
CA MET A 1 -23.19 -0.02 -25.18
C MET A 1 -24.05 -0.20 -23.93
N ILE A 2 -23.55 -0.95 -22.95
CA ILE A 2 -24.15 -0.99 -21.62
C ILE A 2 -23.35 0.04 -20.80
N SER A 3 -24.02 1.11 -20.41
CA SER A 3 -23.45 2.27 -19.73
C SER A 3 -22.70 1.88 -18.46
N SER A 4 -21.53 2.48 -18.23
CA SER A 4 -20.66 2.34 -17.06
C SER A 4 -21.36 2.58 -15.71
N LEU A 5 -22.60 3.10 -15.73
CA LEU A 5 -23.49 3.24 -14.56
C LEU A 5 -24.08 1.92 -14.04
N VAL A 6 -24.18 0.87 -14.85
CA VAL A 6 -24.77 -0.43 -14.43
C VAL A 6 -23.77 -1.26 -13.59
N LEU A 7 -22.47 -1.03 -13.76
CA LEU A 7 -21.40 -1.86 -13.18
C LEU A 7 -20.92 -1.37 -11.80
N ILE A 8 -20.91 -0.04 -11.60
CA ILE A 8 -20.71 0.60 -10.27
C ILE A 8 -21.77 0.11 -9.27
N CYS A 9 -22.94 -0.32 -9.76
CA CYS A 9 -24.07 -0.73 -8.96
C CYS A 9 -23.83 -2.06 -8.21
N PHE A 10 -23.10 -3.03 -8.79
CA PHE A 10 -23.03 -4.38 -8.19
C PHE A 10 -22.11 -4.47 -6.97
N PHE A 11 -20.94 -3.82 -6.99
CA PHE A 11 -20.03 -3.74 -5.84
C PHE A 11 -20.66 -2.96 -4.68
N GLN A 12 -21.29 -1.81 -4.98
CA GLN A 12 -22.00 -1.04 -3.96
C GLN A 12 -23.17 -1.85 -3.39
N VAL A 13 -23.88 -2.63 -4.21
CA VAL A 13 -24.92 -3.57 -3.77
C VAL A 13 -24.35 -4.65 -2.85
N ILE A 14 -23.22 -5.29 -3.18
CA ILE A 14 -22.59 -6.30 -2.32
C ILE A 14 -22.16 -5.69 -0.98
N ILE A 15 -21.49 -4.53 -0.99
CA ILE A 15 -21.08 -3.84 0.23
C ILE A 15 -22.30 -3.42 1.05
N THR A 16 -23.34 -2.88 0.42
CA THR A 16 -24.55 -2.41 1.11
C THR A 16 -25.30 -3.59 1.72
N ALA A 17 -25.46 -4.68 0.98
CA ALA A 17 -26.08 -5.91 1.47
C ALA A 17 -25.25 -6.53 2.62
N ALA A 18 -23.92 -6.52 2.52
CA ALA A 18 -23.05 -7.01 3.58
C ALA A 18 -23.12 -6.14 4.85
N ARG A 19 -23.21 -4.81 4.72
CA ARG A 19 -23.43 -3.88 5.85
C ARG A 19 -24.79 -4.09 6.51
N GLN A 20 -25.85 -4.24 5.72
CA GLN A 20 -27.19 -4.55 6.23
C GLN A 20 -27.20 -5.89 6.97
N TYR A 21 -26.56 -6.91 6.41
CA TYR A 21 -26.41 -8.21 7.06
C TYR A 21 -25.60 -8.11 8.37
N GLU A 22 -24.47 -7.41 8.40
CA GLU A 22 -23.71 -7.17 9.64
C GLU A 22 -24.54 -6.50 10.73
N SER A 23 -25.33 -5.48 10.37
CA SER A 23 -26.17 -4.77 11.32
C SER A 23 -27.24 -5.67 11.96
N SER A 24 -27.64 -6.72 11.24
CA SER A 24 -28.63 -7.71 11.70
C SER A 24 -28.08 -8.80 12.63
N LEU A 25 -26.75 -8.92 12.75
CA LEU A 25 -26.14 -9.97 13.58
C LEU A 25 -25.96 -9.53 15.05
N PRO A 26 -26.15 -10.46 16.02
CA PRO A 26 -25.77 -10.27 17.42
C PRO A 26 -24.31 -9.85 17.56
N SER A 27 -24.00 -9.04 18.58
CA SER A 27 -22.68 -8.48 18.84
C SER A 27 -21.55 -9.52 18.90
N GLU A 28 -21.85 -10.73 19.38
CA GLU A 28 -20.86 -11.81 19.47
C GLU A 28 -20.50 -12.41 18.10
N GLN A 29 -21.37 -12.25 17.10
CA GLN A 29 -21.23 -12.82 15.75
C GLN A 29 -20.71 -11.80 14.72
N ARG A 30 -20.50 -10.54 15.11
CA ARG A 30 -19.87 -9.52 14.28
C ARG A 30 -18.39 -9.80 14.14
N ILE A 31 -17.78 -9.44 13.00
CA ILE A 31 -16.33 -9.65 12.83
C ILE A 31 -15.62 -8.80 13.88
N ARG A 32 -14.93 -9.46 14.82
CA ARG A 32 -14.03 -8.79 15.76
C ARG A 32 -12.76 -8.40 14.99
N THR A 33 -12.80 -7.30 14.26
CA THR A 33 -11.57 -6.66 13.79
C THR A 33 -10.76 -6.26 15.02
N ALA A 34 -9.49 -6.64 15.08
CA ALA A 34 -8.59 -6.23 16.13
C ALA A 34 -8.45 -4.70 16.10
N VAL A 35 -9.27 -4.00 16.88
CA VAL A 35 -9.13 -2.55 17.08
C VAL A 35 -7.97 -2.37 18.05
N ALA A 36 -6.83 -1.93 17.55
CA ALA A 36 -5.79 -1.38 18.41
C ALA A 36 -6.40 -0.18 19.14
N ARG A 37 -6.62 -0.31 20.46
CA ARG A 37 -6.96 0.84 21.29
C ARG A 37 -5.72 1.73 21.40
N PRO A 38 -5.79 3.03 21.11
CA PRO A 38 -4.71 3.93 21.46
C PRO A 38 -4.58 3.95 22.98
N ARG A 39 -3.42 3.56 23.53
CA ARG A 39 -3.07 3.88 24.92
C ARG A 39 -2.79 5.38 24.97
N VAL A 40 -3.76 6.17 25.42
CA VAL A 40 -3.51 7.55 25.82
C VAL A 40 -2.85 7.50 27.20
N SER A 41 -1.52 7.63 27.23
CA SER A 41 -0.81 8.01 28.45
C SER A 41 -0.84 9.54 28.55
N VAL A 42 -1.65 10.07 29.47
CA VAL A 42 -1.62 11.48 29.82
C VAL A 42 -0.37 11.72 30.66
N SER A 43 0.62 12.40 30.08
CA SER A 43 1.65 13.10 30.85
C SER A 43 1.50 14.60 30.57
N GLU A 44 0.98 15.33 31.54
CA GLU A 44 0.95 16.78 31.55
C GLU A 44 2.39 17.32 31.54
N SER A 45 2.68 18.27 30.64
CA SER A 45 3.87 19.11 30.75
C SER A 45 3.45 20.58 30.70
N PRO A 46 4.10 21.48 31.46
CA PRO A 46 3.56 22.80 31.74
C PRO A 46 3.83 23.79 30.61
N LEU A 47 2.83 24.66 30.39
CA LEU A 47 2.84 25.84 29.53
C LEU A 47 4.07 26.74 29.76
N GLU A 48 4.89 26.92 28.73
CA GLU A 48 5.80 28.06 28.61
C GLU A 48 5.34 29.02 27.53
N ARG A 49 5.61 30.30 27.81
CA ARG A 49 4.90 31.48 27.33
C ARG A 49 5.31 31.88 25.92
N VAL A 50 4.31 32.31 25.15
CA VAL A 50 4.44 32.95 23.84
C VAL A 50 4.94 34.38 24.05
N ALA A 51 5.99 34.76 23.32
CA ALA A 51 6.30 36.14 22.99
C ALA A 51 6.71 36.20 21.51
N ASP A 52 5.80 36.79 20.73
CA ASP A 52 5.96 37.58 19.52
C ASP A 52 7.06 37.21 18.50
N GLU A 53 6.62 36.79 17.31
CA GLU A 53 7.08 37.39 16.05
C GLU A 53 5.97 37.24 14.98
N GLU A 54 5.27 38.35 14.73
CA GLU A 54 4.37 38.53 13.59
C GLU A 54 5.17 38.52 12.28
N ASN A 55 5.05 37.45 11.48
CA ASN A 55 4.95 37.58 10.02
C ASN A 55 4.57 36.27 9.32
N ALA A 56 3.57 36.37 8.44
CA ALA A 56 3.06 35.36 7.49
C ALA A 56 2.24 34.19 8.07
N THR A 57 0.97 34.45 8.41
CA THR A 57 -0.09 33.45 8.50
C THR A 57 -0.48 32.93 7.10
N LEU A 58 0.41 32.17 6.45
CA LEU A 58 -0.08 31.06 5.64
C LEU A 58 -0.50 29.97 6.63
N GLU A 59 -1.80 29.67 6.70
CA GLU A 59 -2.29 28.48 7.39
C GLU A 59 -1.42 27.29 6.95
N ARG A 60 -0.60 26.76 7.86
CA ARG A 60 0.18 25.54 7.59
C ARG A 60 -0.84 24.44 7.35
N VAL A 61 -1.09 24.13 6.07
CA VAL A 61 -1.94 23.02 5.68
C VAL A 61 -1.38 21.76 6.33
N ASP A 62 -2.14 21.16 7.24
CA ASP A 62 -1.80 19.86 7.80
C ASP A 62 -1.87 18.81 6.68
N VAL A 63 -0.69 18.45 6.16
CA VAL A 63 -0.54 17.46 5.09
C VAL A 63 -1.15 16.12 5.53
N GLY A 64 -1.11 15.77 6.81
CA GLY A 64 -1.73 14.56 7.34
C GLY A 64 -3.25 14.57 7.18
N LEU A 65 -3.89 15.65 7.61
CA LEU A 65 -5.34 15.82 7.47
C LEU A 65 -5.77 15.88 5.99
N LEU A 66 -5.03 16.64 5.17
CA LEU A 66 -5.29 16.74 3.74
C LEU A 66 -5.13 15.38 3.05
N TYR A 67 -4.09 14.63 3.40
CA TYR A 67 -3.82 13.32 2.82
C TYR A 67 -4.97 12.34 3.06
N ALA A 68 -5.43 12.22 4.32
CA ALA A 68 -6.56 11.34 4.63
C ALA A 68 -7.82 11.78 3.89
N LYS A 69 -8.11 13.09 3.84
CA LYS A 69 -9.28 13.63 3.13
C LYS A 69 -9.25 13.34 1.63
N VAL A 70 -8.12 13.56 0.96
CA VAL A 70 -7.97 13.40 -0.49
C VAL A 70 -8.00 11.93 -0.91
N LEU A 71 -7.41 11.04 -0.12
CA LEU A 71 -7.26 9.63 -0.47
C LEU A 71 -8.38 8.73 0.05
N LYS A 72 -9.23 9.21 0.97
CA LYS A 72 -10.37 8.44 1.49
C LYS A 72 -11.28 7.86 0.40
N PRO A 73 -11.67 8.60 -0.65
CA PRO A 73 -12.53 8.06 -1.71
C PRO A 73 -11.91 6.89 -2.49
N TYR A 74 -10.57 6.81 -2.49
CA TYR A 74 -9.81 5.79 -3.21
C TYR A 74 -9.31 4.65 -2.30
N GLN A 75 -9.62 4.69 -1.00
CA GLN A 75 -9.13 3.70 -0.03
C GLN A 75 -9.67 2.30 -0.30
N VAL A 76 -10.94 2.19 -0.70
CA VAL A 76 -11.55 0.94 -1.17
C VAL A 76 -12.28 1.24 -2.47
N ALA A 77 -11.74 0.72 -3.57
CA ALA A 77 -12.27 0.95 -4.91
C ALA A 77 -12.60 -0.39 -5.61
N SER A 78 -13.26 -0.30 -6.75
CA SER A 78 -13.48 -1.43 -7.65
C SER A 78 -12.84 -1.13 -9.00
N HIS A 79 -12.36 -2.17 -9.67
CA HIS A 79 -11.85 -2.08 -11.04
C HIS A 79 -12.11 -3.39 -11.78
N ARG A 80 -12.23 -3.30 -13.10
CA ARG A 80 -12.52 -4.47 -13.94
C ARG A 80 -11.27 -5.33 -14.09
N PHE A 81 -11.16 -6.41 -13.33
CA PHE A 81 -10.07 -7.39 -13.49
C PHE A 81 -10.45 -8.49 -14.47
N ILE A 82 -11.74 -8.79 -14.60
CA ILE A 82 -12.29 -9.77 -15.54
C ILE A 82 -13.03 -9.06 -16.67
N GLY A 83 -12.59 -9.32 -17.90
CA GLY A 83 -13.24 -8.80 -19.11
C GLY A 83 -14.51 -9.57 -19.48
N ASP A 84 -15.18 -9.10 -20.54
CA ASP A 84 -16.52 -9.60 -20.95
C ASP A 84 -16.56 -11.10 -21.27
N TYR A 85 -15.42 -11.70 -21.60
CA TYR A 85 -15.29 -13.13 -21.91
C TYR A 85 -14.88 -13.99 -20.70
N GLY A 86 -14.98 -13.46 -19.47
CA GLY A 86 -14.61 -14.20 -18.25
C GLY A 86 -13.11 -14.42 -18.08
N LYS A 87 -12.27 -13.74 -18.86
CA LYS A 87 -10.80 -13.81 -18.78
C LYS A 87 -10.27 -12.62 -17.98
N LEU A 88 -9.24 -12.87 -17.18
CA LEU A 88 -8.48 -11.81 -16.54
C LEU A 88 -7.85 -10.90 -17.60
N VAL A 89 -8.09 -9.59 -17.48
CA VAL A 89 -7.55 -8.53 -18.35
C VAL A 89 -6.38 -7.78 -17.72
N ILE A 90 -6.10 -8.05 -16.44
CA ILE A 90 -4.92 -7.53 -15.72
C ILE A 90 -3.98 -8.67 -15.29
N PRO A 91 -2.68 -8.38 -15.05
CA PRO A 91 -1.77 -9.33 -14.42
C PRO A 91 -2.25 -9.72 -13.02
N PHE A 92 -2.34 -11.02 -12.77
CA PHE A 92 -2.74 -11.58 -11.47
C PHE A 92 -2.04 -12.92 -11.23
N THR A 93 -1.42 -13.07 -10.07
CA THR A 93 -0.57 -14.19 -9.69
C THR A 93 -1.35 -15.51 -9.67
N PHE A 94 -2.54 -15.50 -9.06
CA PHE A 94 -3.37 -16.69 -8.85
C PHE A 94 -4.33 -16.98 -10.03
N LYS A 95 -3.92 -16.64 -11.26
CA LYS A 95 -4.77 -16.76 -12.47
C LYS A 95 -5.29 -18.18 -12.72
N LYS A 96 -4.56 -19.22 -12.32
CA LYS A 96 -4.97 -20.62 -12.49
C LYS A 96 -6.13 -20.94 -11.55
N GLU A 97 -6.01 -20.54 -10.28
CA GLU A 97 -7.04 -20.74 -9.28
C GLU A 97 -8.30 -19.93 -9.56
N VAL A 98 -8.15 -18.69 -10.03
CA VAL A 98 -9.28 -17.85 -10.46
C VAL A 98 -10.12 -18.56 -11.52
N ARG A 99 -9.49 -19.21 -12.51
CA ARG A 99 -10.18 -19.95 -13.58
C ARG A 99 -10.88 -21.22 -13.09
N ASN A 100 -10.35 -21.85 -12.04
CA ASN A 100 -10.84 -23.14 -11.54
C ASN A 100 -11.98 -23.01 -10.52
N ILE A 101 -12.24 -21.80 -10.01
CA ILE A 101 -13.33 -21.55 -9.06
C ILE A 101 -14.50 -20.89 -9.79
N ASN A 102 -15.68 -21.51 -9.70
CA ASN A 102 -16.95 -20.84 -9.97
C ASN A 102 -17.44 -20.14 -8.68
N PRO A 103 -17.27 -18.82 -8.54
CA PRO A 103 -17.60 -18.09 -7.31
C PRO A 103 -19.12 -18.05 -7.03
N PHE A 104 -19.95 -18.32 -8.05
CA PHE A 104 -21.41 -18.32 -7.97
C PHE A 104 -22.00 -19.70 -7.65
N SER A 105 -21.15 -20.70 -7.42
CA SER A 105 -21.60 -22.02 -6.97
C SER A 105 -22.40 -21.88 -5.66
N PRO A 106 -23.60 -22.51 -5.54
CA PRO A 106 -24.37 -22.51 -4.31
C PRO A 106 -23.59 -23.01 -3.09
N SER A 107 -22.63 -23.93 -3.30
CA SER A 107 -21.75 -24.44 -2.24
C SER A 107 -20.80 -23.40 -1.65
N LEU A 108 -20.56 -22.28 -2.34
CA LEU A 108 -19.67 -21.20 -1.90
C LEU A 108 -20.42 -19.99 -1.32
N LYS A 109 -21.74 -20.08 -1.13
CA LYS A 109 -22.57 -18.97 -0.63
C LYS A 109 -22.05 -18.39 0.69
N GLU A 110 -21.72 -19.24 1.66
CA GLU A 110 -21.23 -18.78 2.98
C GLU A 110 -19.82 -18.20 2.90
N ARG A 111 -18.96 -18.74 2.03
CA ARG A 111 -17.66 -18.13 1.70
C ARG A 111 -17.83 -16.72 1.14
N THR A 112 -18.69 -16.56 0.13
CA THR A 112 -18.93 -15.26 -0.51
C THR A 112 -19.51 -14.24 0.48
N LYS A 113 -20.46 -14.66 1.32
CA LYS A 113 -20.97 -13.82 2.42
C LYS A 113 -19.85 -13.39 3.37
N ARG A 114 -18.98 -14.31 3.76
CA ARG A 114 -17.85 -14.03 4.66
C ARG A 114 -16.89 -13.00 4.04
N ILE A 115 -16.52 -13.15 2.78
CA ILE A 115 -15.64 -12.20 2.08
C ILE A 115 -16.31 -10.83 1.98
N ALA A 116 -17.58 -10.78 1.58
CA ALA A 116 -18.34 -9.54 1.48
C ALA A 116 -18.43 -8.80 2.83
N LYS A 117 -18.60 -9.54 3.93
CA LYS A 117 -18.60 -9.02 5.30
C LYS A 117 -17.28 -8.34 5.66
N GLU A 118 -16.15 -8.97 5.33
CA GLU A 118 -14.82 -8.36 5.53
C GLU A 118 -14.65 -7.09 4.69
N LEU A 119 -14.96 -7.15 3.39
CA LEU A 119 -14.87 -6.00 2.49
C LEU A 119 -15.73 -4.81 2.95
N ALA A 120 -16.94 -5.08 3.46
CA ALA A 120 -17.85 -4.04 3.94
C ALA A 120 -17.31 -3.26 5.15
N SER A 121 -16.47 -3.90 5.97
CA SER A 121 -15.83 -3.30 7.15
C SER A 121 -14.57 -2.49 6.83
N MET A 122 -13.92 -2.77 5.69
CA MET A 122 -12.62 -2.19 5.33
C MET A 122 -12.60 -0.65 5.26
N PRO A 123 -13.59 0.04 4.66
CA PRO A 123 -13.57 1.50 4.58
C PRO A 123 -13.47 2.20 5.94
N ASN A 124 -13.87 1.56 7.04
CA ASN A 124 -13.83 2.16 8.38
C ASN A 124 -12.68 1.64 9.25
N THR A 125 -11.97 0.59 8.81
CA THR A 125 -11.00 -0.14 9.63
C THR A 125 -9.59 -0.13 9.04
N LEU A 126 -9.45 0.07 7.73
CA LEU A 126 -8.14 0.17 7.09
C LEU A 126 -7.41 1.45 7.54
N PRO A 127 -6.11 1.36 7.86
CA PRO A 127 -5.27 2.54 8.09
C PRO A 127 -5.31 3.50 6.90
N LEU A 128 -5.53 4.78 7.19
CA LEU A 128 -5.42 5.88 6.24
C LEU A 128 -4.87 7.12 6.95
N ASN A 129 -3.56 7.26 6.88
CA ASN A 129 -2.86 8.47 7.31
C ASN A 129 -1.60 8.63 6.46
N ALA A 130 -0.97 9.81 6.54
CA ALA A 130 0.19 10.11 5.72
C ALA A 130 1.36 9.15 5.97
N SER A 131 1.53 8.63 7.19
CA SER A 131 2.62 7.72 7.54
C SER A 131 2.43 6.33 6.93
N ASN A 132 1.26 5.75 7.14
CA ASN A 132 0.93 4.41 6.69
C ASN A 132 -0.54 4.32 6.25
N SER A 133 -0.76 3.71 5.09
CA SER A 133 -2.06 3.60 4.46
C SER A 133 -2.20 2.29 3.72
N ILE A 134 -3.41 1.76 3.70
CA ILE A 134 -3.75 0.56 2.92
C ILE A 134 -4.90 0.90 1.98
N PHE A 135 -4.69 0.61 0.70
CA PHE A 135 -5.66 0.77 -0.36
C PHE A 135 -6.04 -0.61 -0.91
N VAL A 136 -7.33 -0.83 -1.14
CA VAL A 136 -7.87 -2.11 -1.62
C VAL A 136 -8.65 -1.85 -2.89
N CYS A 137 -8.35 -2.60 -3.95
CA CYS A 137 -9.12 -2.61 -5.18
C CYS A 137 -9.68 -4.01 -5.43
N VAL A 138 -10.99 -4.12 -5.54
CA VAL A 138 -11.72 -5.39 -5.71
C VAL A 138 -12.18 -5.53 -7.16
N ASP A 139 -12.22 -6.74 -7.72
CA ASP A 139 -12.86 -6.96 -9.02
C ASP A 139 -14.36 -6.61 -8.95
N GLU A 140 -14.87 -5.97 -9.99
CA GLU A 140 -16.29 -5.57 -10.09
C GLU A 140 -17.26 -6.76 -10.06
N GLY A 141 -16.87 -7.92 -10.60
CA GLY A 141 -17.71 -9.12 -10.66
C GLY A 141 -17.43 -10.14 -9.57
N ARG A 142 -16.23 -10.11 -8.98
CA ARG A 142 -15.71 -11.15 -8.07
C ARG A 142 -15.04 -10.57 -6.83
N CYS A 143 -15.75 -10.65 -5.71
CA CYS A 143 -15.20 -10.24 -4.41
C CYS A 143 -13.99 -11.05 -3.93
N ASP A 144 -13.69 -12.20 -4.55
CA ASP A 144 -12.59 -13.08 -4.17
C ASP A 144 -11.25 -12.77 -4.85
N ILE A 145 -11.20 -11.74 -5.70
CA ILE A 145 -10.00 -11.27 -6.40
C ILE A 145 -9.74 -9.82 -5.99
N ILE A 146 -8.61 -9.58 -5.34
CA ILE A 146 -8.27 -8.28 -4.76
C ILE A 146 -6.84 -7.91 -5.13
N LYS A 147 -6.65 -6.63 -5.44
CA LYS A 147 -5.38 -5.92 -5.47
C LYS A 147 -5.26 -5.08 -4.20
N VAL A 148 -4.08 -5.04 -3.58
CA VAL A 148 -3.81 -4.19 -2.41
C VAL A 148 -2.58 -3.33 -2.69
N LEU A 149 -2.62 -2.07 -2.26
CA LEU A 149 -1.47 -1.18 -2.23
C LEU A 149 -1.23 -0.75 -0.79
N ILE A 150 -0.02 -0.95 -0.27
CA ILE A 150 0.35 -0.55 1.09
C ILE A 150 1.43 0.52 0.99
N SER A 151 1.27 1.64 1.70
CA SER A 151 2.34 2.62 1.83
C SER A 151 3.32 2.23 2.92
N GLY A 152 4.61 2.40 2.65
CA GLY A 152 5.68 2.14 3.61
C GLY A 152 5.65 3.13 4.79
N PRO A 153 5.72 2.65 6.05
CA PRO A 153 5.70 3.50 7.24
C PRO A 153 6.90 4.45 7.32
N ASP A 154 6.72 5.57 8.02
CA ASP A 154 7.82 6.48 8.33
C ASP A 154 8.90 5.80 9.18
N ASP A 155 10.13 6.31 9.11
CA ASP A 155 11.30 5.80 9.85
C ASP A 155 11.65 4.33 9.53
N THR A 156 11.32 3.88 8.32
CA THR A 156 11.70 2.57 7.78
C THR A 156 12.35 2.73 6.41
N PRO A 157 13.14 1.75 5.93
CA PRO A 157 13.69 1.80 4.57
C PRO A 157 12.62 1.67 3.47
N TYR A 158 11.34 1.48 3.85
CA TYR A 158 10.18 1.42 2.97
C TYR A 158 9.46 2.76 2.83
N GLN A 159 9.84 3.76 3.63
CA GLN A 159 9.12 5.02 3.80
C GLN A 159 8.69 5.64 2.46
N ASN A 160 7.42 6.05 2.39
CA ASN A 160 6.79 6.65 1.21
C ASN A 160 6.70 5.76 -0.04
N GLY A 161 7.26 4.55 -0.04
CA GLY A 161 7.06 3.58 -1.10
C GLY A 161 5.62 3.07 -1.15
N LEU A 162 5.13 2.75 -2.34
CA LEU A 162 3.86 2.06 -2.57
C LEU A 162 4.13 0.62 -3.03
N PHE A 163 3.62 -0.33 -2.25
CA PHE A 163 3.89 -1.76 -2.40
C PHE A 163 2.61 -2.50 -2.81
N GLU A 164 2.61 -3.12 -3.99
CA GLU A 164 1.45 -3.80 -4.56
C GLU A 164 1.45 -5.29 -4.18
N PHE A 165 0.26 -5.81 -3.90
CA PHE A 165 0.00 -7.20 -3.57
C PHE A 165 -1.21 -7.74 -4.32
N ASP A 166 -1.14 -8.99 -4.77
CA ASP A 166 -2.30 -9.76 -5.18
C ASP A 166 -2.86 -10.53 -3.98
N VAL A 167 -4.18 -10.56 -3.85
CA VAL A 167 -4.90 -11.33 -2.83
C VAL A 167 -6.02 -12.14 -3.47
N PHE A 168 -6.05 -13.44 -3.18
CA PHE A 168 -7.09 -14.36 -3.65
C PHE A 168 -7.64 -15.20 -2.51
N PHE A 169 -8.96 -15.27 -2.40
CA PHE A 169 -9.61 -16.15 -1.42
C PHE A 169 -9.81 -17.54 -2.03
N PRO A 170 -9.24 -18.62 -1.47
CA PRO A 170 -9.45 -19.97 -1.99
C PRO A 170 -10.88 -20.47 -1.75
N ASN A 171 -11.28 -21.58 -2.38
CA ASN A 171 -12.59 -22.22 -2.18
C ASN A 171 -12.84 -22.66 -0.72
N THR A 172 -11.76 -22.96 0.01
CA THR A 172 -11.80 -23.35 1.42
C THR A 172 -11.86 -22.18 2.39
N TYR A 173 -11.88 -20.92 1.92
CA TYR A 173 -12.00 -19.76 2.81
C TYR A 173 -13.35 -19.76 3.57
N PRO A 174 -13.39 -19.47 4.89
CA PRO A 174 -12.31 -18.99 5.75
C PRO A 174 -11.52 -20.08 6.50
N PHE A 175 -11.71 -21.37 6.19
CA PHE A 175 -10.98 -22.46 6.84
C PHE A 175 -9.51 -22.56 6.41
N SER A 176 -9.17 -21.98 5.26
CA SER A 176 -7.78 -21.73 4.84
C SER A 176 -7.55 -20.23 4.68
N PRO A 177 -6.30 -19.74 4.85
CA PRO A 177 -5.97 -18.33 4.68
C PRO A 177 -6.19 -17.84 3.24
N PRO A 178 -6.34 -16.53 3.02
CA PRO A 178 -6.21 -15.97 1.70
C PRO A 178 -4.81 -16.25 1.15
N LYS A 179 -4.69 -16.40 -0.16
CA LYS A 179 -3.40 -16.42 -0.85
C LYS A 179 -2.97 -14.99 -1.13
N CYS A 180 -1.74 -14.65 -0.79
CA CYS A 180 -1.17 -13.32 -1.01
C CYS A 180 0.15 -13.44 -1.77
N ALA A 181 0.40 -12.53 -2.71
CA ALA A 181 1.67 -12.43 -3.43
C ALA A 181 2.11 -10.96 -3.51
N PHE A 182 3.40 -10.72 -3.28
CA PHE A 182 4.02 -9.41 -3.36
C PHE A 182 4.48 -9.13 -4.79
N LEU A 183 4.13 -7.96 -5.34
CA LEU A 183 4.33 -7.66 -6.77
C LEU A 183 5.43 -6.63 -7.03
N THR A 184 5.71 -5.73 -6.07
CA THR A 184 6.76 -4.70 -6.22
C THR A 184 8.16 -5.31 -6.02
N THR A 185 8.56 -6.29 -6.83
CA THR A 185 9.84 -7.01 -6.69
C THR A 185 10.95 -6.50 -7.62
N GLY A 186 10.72 -5.38 -8.31
CA GLY A 186 11.60 -4.90 -9.37
C GLY A 186 11.78 -5.94 -10.47
N THR A 187 10.68 -6.57 -10.90
CA THR A 187 10.65 -7.67 -11.88
C THR A 187 11.49 -8.89 -11.47
N GLY A 188 11.50 -9.22 -10.18
CA GLY A 188 12.25 -10.35 -9.63
C GLY A 188 13.70 -10.05 -9.26
N ASN A 189 14.13 -8.78 -9.33
CA ASN A 189 15.50 -8.39 -9.02
C ASN A 189 15.72 -7.99 -7.56
N VAL A 190 14.65 -7.84 -6.77
CA VAL A 190 14.75 -7.35 -5.38
C VAL A 190 14.03 -8.29 -4.41
N ARG A 191 14.76 -8.75 -3.41
CA ARG A 191 14.22 -9.31 -2.16
C ARG A 191 14.07 -8.16 -1.16
N PHE A 192 12.86 -7.62 -1.03
CA PHE A 192 12.60 -6.40 -0.25
C PHE A 192 12.71 -6.58 1.27
N ASN A 193 12.55 -7.80 1.75
CA ASN A 193 12.60 -8.15 3.18
C ASN A 193 12.94 -9.64 3.29
N PRO A 194 13.50 -10.14 4.41
CA PRO A 194 13.63 -11.59 4.61
C PRO A 194 12.32 -12.37 4.41
N ASN A 195 11.19 -11.73 4.69
CA ASN A 195 9.83 -12.25 4.51
C ASN A 195 9.15 -11.83 3.19
N LEU A 196 9.80 -11.03 2.32
CA LEU A 196 9.32 -10.66 0.98
C LEU A 196 10.33 -11.07 -0.08
N TYR A 197 10.09 -12.21 -0.70
CA TYR A 197 10.98 -12.82 -1.67
C TYR A 197 10.88 -12.13 -3.02
N SER A 198 11.94 -12.25 -3.83
CA SER A 198 11.99 -11.71 -5.19
C SER A 198 10.97 -12.35 -6.14
N ASP A 199 10.57 -13.59 -5.88
CA ASP A 199 9.50 -14.29 -6.60
C ASP A 199 8.08 -13.89 -6.16
N GLY A 200 7.97 -12.98 -5.19
CA GLY A 200 6.70 -12.50 -4.65
C GLY A 200 6.14 -13.32 -3.48
N LYS A 201 6.85 -14.35 -3.00
CA LYS A 201 6.42 -15.08 -1.80
C LYS A 201 6.47 -14.19 -0.55
N ILE A 202 5.40 -14.26 0.25
CA ILE A 202 5.28 -13.58 1.54
C ILE A 202 5.35 -14.63 2.65
N CYS A 203 6.25 -14.44 3.62
CA CYS A 203 6.38 -15.33 4.77
C CYS A 203 5.71 -14.70 6.00
N LEU A 204 4.54 -15.22 6.38
CA LEU A 204 3.84 -14.87 7.61
C LEU A 204 3.16 -16.12 8.20
N SER A 205 3.20 -16.26 9.53
CA SER A 205 2.56 -17.37 10.23
C SER A 205 1.04 -17.39 10.03
N ILE A 206 0.40 -16.22 10.02
CA ILE A 206 -1.03 -16.05 9.70
C ILE A 206 -1.38 -16.47 8.27
N LEU A 207 -0.42 -16.53 7.34
CA LEU A 207 -0.60 -17.06 5.99
C LEU A 207 -0.21 -18.54 5.88
N GLY A 208 0.30 -19.15 6.94
CA GLY A 208 0.83 -20.51 6.94
C GLY A 208 2.12 -20.67 6.13
N THR A 209 2.80 -19.57 5.80
CA THR A 209 4.03 -19.55 4.99
C THR A 209 5.28 -19.31 5.83
N TRP A 210 5.13 -19.21 7.16
CA TRP A 210 6.20 -19.06 8.13
C TRP A 210 5.89 -19.83 9.41
N GLU A 211 6.93 -20.12 10.19
CA GLU A 211 6.78 -20.69 11.51
C GLU A 211 6.16 -19.68 12.48
N GLY A 212 5.45 -20.19 13.48
CA GLY A 212 4.75 -19.38 14.47
C GLY A 212 4.00 -20.25 15.45
N ARG A 213 3.62 -19.66 16.58
CA ARG A 213 2.82 -20.33 17.61
C ARG A 213 1.41 -20.64 17.08
N PRO A 214 0.70 -21.63 17.65
CA PRO A 214 -0.65 -21.98 17.21
C PRO A 214 -1.61 -20.78 17.14
N GLU A 215 -1.50 -19.82 18.06
CA GLU A 215 -2.32 -18.60 18.12
C GLU A 215 -1.97 -17.55 17.05
N GLU A 216 -0.78 -17.64 16.45
CA GLU A 216 -0.32 -16.75 15.38
C GLU A 216 -0.68 -17.28 14.00
N LYS A 217 -1.06 -18.56 13.91
CA LYS A 217 -1.47 -19.22 12.66
C LYS A 217 -2.90 -18.86 12.29
N TRP A 218 -3.20 -19.00 11.00
CA TRP A 218 -4.55 -18.81 10.49
C TRP A 218 -5.56 -19.68 11.24
N ASN A 219 -6.67 -19.08 11.64
CA ASN A 219 -7.88 -19.76 12.02
C ASN A 219 -9.08 -19.07 11.37
N PRO A 220 -10.28 -19.70 11.32
CA PRO A 220 -11.43 -19.13 10.64
C PRO A 220 -11.92 -17.78 11.18
N TYR A 221 -11.47 -17.34 12.35
CA TYR A 221 -11.79 -16.03 12.91
C TYR A 221 -10.81 -14.93 12.49
N CYS A 222 -9.68 -15.29 11.88
CA CYS A 222 -8.76 -14.34 11.26
C CYS A 222 -9.40 -13.64 10.06
N SER A 223 -8.89 -12.47 9.70
CA SER A 223 -9.41 -11.63 8.61
C SER A 223 -8.27 -11.17 7.69
N LEU A 224 -8.61 -10.77 6.46
CA LEU A 224 -7.66 -10.13 5.57
C LEU A 224 -7.07 -8.87 6.20
N LEU A 225 -7.85 -8.08 6.94
CA LEU A 225 -7.36 -6.89 7.64
C LEU A 225 -6.18 -7.23 8.57
N GLN A 226 -6.26 -8.33 9.33
CA GLN A 226 -5.16 -8.76 10.20
C GLN A 226 -3.92 -9.13 9.39
N VAL A 227 -4.06 -9.79 8.24
CA VAL A 227 -2.93 -10.07 7.34
C VAL A 227 -2.28 -8.77 6.87
N LEU A 228 -3.06 -7.79 6.43
CA LEU A 228 -2.54 -6.51 5.91
C LEU A 228 -1.86 -5.69 7.02
N ILE A 229 -2.42 -5.67 8.23
CA ILE A 229 -1.79 -5.04 9.40
C ILE A 229 -0.51 -5.79 9.81
N SER A 230 -0.48 -7.13 9.74
CA SER A 230 0.73 -7.92 9.99
C SER A 230 1.85 -7.60 9.01
N ILE A 231 1.54 -7.37 7.72
CA ILE A 231 2.53 -6.90 6.75
C ILE A 231 3.13 -5.56 7.20
N GLN A 232 2.30 -4.58 7.56
CA GLN A 232 2.79 -3.28 8.03
C GLN A 232 3.61 -3.39 9.33
N GLY A 233 3.17 -4.19 10.30
CA GLY A 233 3.77 -4.24 11.62
C GLY A 233 4.96 -5.18 11.78
N LEU A 234 5.07 -6.23 10.94
CA LEU A 234 6.10 -7.28 11.08
C LEU A 234 7.11 -7.26 9.93
N ILE A 235 6.73 -6.75 8.75
CA ILE A 235 7.60 -6.75 7.56
C ILE A 235 8.15 -5.36 7.30
N PHE A 236 7.29 -4.34 7.26
CA PHE A 236 7.71 -2.96 7.03
C PHE A 236 8.22 -2.29 8.31
N VAL A 237 9.34 -2.81 8.83
CA VAL A 237 9.97 -2.38 10.08
C VAL A 237 11.26 -1.59 9.82
N LYS A 238 11.78 -0.92 10.87
CA LYS A 238 12.98 -0.08 10.79
C LYS A 238 14.26 -0.85 10.46
N GLU A 239 14.38 -2.07 10.97
CA GLU A 239 15.59 -2.89 10.87
C GLU A 239 15.28 -4.29 10.30
N PRO A 240 14.85 -4.36 9.04
CA PRO A 240 14.37 -5.60 8.42
C PRO A 240 15.44 -6.69 8.29
N TYR A 241 16.72 -6.35 8.41
CA TYR A 241 17.81 -7.33 8.48
C TYR A 241 17.58 -8.38 9.58
N PHE A 242 17.04 -7.96 10.72
CA PHE A 242 16.81 -8.85 11.87
C PHE A 242 15.55 -9.73 11.72
N ASN A 243 14.79 -9.61 10.64
CA ASN A 243 13.70 -10.55 10.33
C ASN A 243 14.22 -11.90 9.80
N GLU A 244 15.52 -12.01 9.46
CA GLU A 244 16.13 -13.27 9.05
C GLU A 244 16.35 -14.17 10.28
N PRO A 245 15.89 -15.43 10.26
CA PRO A 245 16.04 -16.35 11.39
C PRO A 245 17.46 -16.44 11.94
N GLY A 246 17.57 -16.20 13.26
CA GLY A 246 18.81 -16.31 13.99
C GLY A 246 19.72 -15.10 13.88
N PHE A 247 19.26 -14.02 13.23
CA PHE A 247 20.01 -12.76 13.15
C PHE A 247 19.72 -11.83 14.33
N GLU A 248 18.63 -12.08 15.07
CA GLU A 248 18.20 -11.32 16.25
C GLU A 248 19.31 -11.28 17.33
N LYS A 249 20.12 -12.33 17.41
CA LYS A 249 21.27 -12.42 18.33
C LYS A 249 22.37 -11.38 18.07
N TYR A 250 22.38 -10.75 16.89
CA TYR A 250 23.34 -9.70 16.53
C TYR A 250 22.82 -8.30 16.82
N GLN A 251 21.54 -8.14 17.18
CA GLN A 251 20.95 -6.84 17.47
C GLN A 251 21.66 -6.17 18.66
N GLY A 252 21.99 -4.88 18.53
CA GLY A 252 22.76 -4.13 19.53
C GLY A 252 24.26 -4.39 19.50
N THR A 253 24.78 -5.27 18.64
CA THR A 253 26.22 -5.45 18.43
C THR A 253 26.72 -4.56 17.31
N GLU A 254 27.93 -4.00 17.42
CA GLU A 254 28.51 -3.12 16.39
C GLU A 254 28.46 -3.74 14.97
N LYS A 255 28.72 -5.04 14.86
CA LYS A 255 28.64 -5.77 13.58
C LYS A 255 27.21 -5.92 13.08
N GLY A 256 26.26 -6.26 13.95
CA GLY A 256 24.85 -6.39 13.59
C GLY A 256 24.26 -5.06 13.13
N GLU A 257 24.61 -3.97 13.81
CA GLU A 257 24.21 -2.61 13.43
C GLU A 257 24.80 -2.19 12.07
N ASP A 258 26.08 -2.51 11.79
CA ASP A 258 26.69 -2.23 10.49
C ASP A 258 26.01 -3.03 9.36
N TYR A 259 25.64 -4.30 9.60
CA TYR A 259 24.91 -5.12 8.64
C TYR A 259 23.48 -4.64 8.42
N SER A 260 22.76 -4.29 9.49
CA SER A 260 21.42 -3.69 9.44
C SER A 260 21.44 -2.40 8.63
N ARG A 261 22.42 -1.51 8.88
CA ARG A 261 22.60 -0.26 8.12
C ARG A 261 22.81 -0.50 6.63
N ARG A 262 23.69 -1.44 6.26
CA ARG A 262 23.95 -1.78 4.85
C ARG A 262 22.74 -2.41 4.18
N TYR A 263 22.01 -3.26 4.89
CA TYR A 263 20.76 -3.83 4.40
C TYR A 263 19.74 -2.72 4.13
N ASN A 264 19.58 -1.77 5.06
CA ASN A 264 18.69 -0.62 4.89
C ASN A 264 19.04 0.18 3.64
N MET A 265 20.31 0.55 3.42
CA MET A 265 20.71 1.30 2.21
C MET A 265 20.32 0.59 0.90
N GLN A 266 20.34 -0.75 0.86
CA GLN A 266 19.89 -1.50 -0.31
C GLN A 266 18.37 -1.41 -0.49
N ILE A 267 17.61 -1.57 0.60
CA ILE A 267 16.15 -1.47 0.58
C ILE A 267 15.69 -0.03 0.28
N GLU A 268 16.35 0.98 0.83
CA GLU A 268 16.11 2.40 0.55
C GLU A 268 16.25 2.71 -0.94
N HIS A 269 17.36 2.28 -1.55
CA HIS A 269 17.56 2.41 -2.99
C HIS A 269 16.46 1.68 -3.79
N ALA A 270 16.09 0.46 -3.39
CA ALA A 270 15.03 -0.30 -4.04
C ALA A 270 13.65 0.36 -3.88
N THR A 271 13.36 0.95 -2.72
CA THR A 271 12.15 1.71 -2.45
C THR A 271 12.06 2.93 -3.37
N LEU A 272 13.12 3.74 -3.46
CA LEU A 272 13.16 4.89 -4.39
C LEU A 272 12.97 4.45 -5.85
N SER A 273 13.62 3.35 -6.24
CA SER A 273 13.63 2.89 -7.64
C SER A 273 12.31 2.25 -8.07
N TYR A 274 11.76 1.34 -7.25
CA TYR A 274 10.64 0.48 -7.64
C TYR A 274 9.34 0.83 -6.93
N ALA A 275 9.39 1.10 -5.62
CA ALA A 275 8.18 1.44 -4.87
C ALA A 275 7.75 2.91 -5.05
N ILE A 276 8.62 3.76 -5.60
CA ILE A 276 8.33 5.17 -5.90
C ILE A 276 8.42 5.44 -7.40
N ARG A 277 9.61 5.41 -7.98
CA ARG A 277 9.83 5.84 -9.37
C ARG A 277 9.12 4.94 -10.38
N ASP A 278 9.22 3.62 -10.22
CA ASP A 278 8.53 2.69 -11.13
C ASP A 278 7.01 2.75 -10.95
N GLN A 279 6.50 2.91 -9.72
CA GLN A 279 5.07 3.18 -9.49
C GLN A 279 4.59 4.47 -10.17
N LEU A 280 5.38 5.55 -10.15
CA LEU A 280 5.04 6.80 -10.84
C LEU A 280 4.98 6.63 -12.36
N ARG A 281 5.88 5.84 -12.94
CA ARG A 281 6.01 5.69 -14.40
C ARG A 281 5.08 4.62 -14.97
N ASN A 282 4.99 3.48 -14.27
CA ASN A 282 4.40 2.23 -14.73
C ASN A 282 3.33 1.70 -13.76
N GLY A 283 2.87 2.52 -12.82
CA GLY A 283 1.85 2.15 -11.84
C GLY A 283 0.56 1.65 -12.52
N PRO A 284 -0.11 0.65 -11.93
CA PRO A 284 -1.28 0.05 -12.57
C PRO A 284 -2.48 0.99 -12.58
N ASP A 285 -3.31 0.87 -13.62
CA ASP A 285 -4.49 1.73 -13.82
C ASP A 285 -5.45 1.70 -12.61
N HIS A 286 -5.62 0.54 -11.96
CA HIS A 286 -6.49 0.38 -10.78
C HIS A 286 -6.00 1.12 -9.52
N PHE A 287 -4.76 1.59 -9.49
CA PHE A 287 -4.22 2.44 -8.41
C PHE A 287 -3.68 3.79 -8.90
N LYS A 288 -3.81 4.12 -10.18
CA LYS A 288 -3.23 5.32 -10.79
C LYS A 288 -3.56 6.61 -10.03
N ASP A 289 -4.82 6.78 -9.65
CA ASP A 289 -5.28 7.94 -8.90
C ASP A 289 -4.70 8.00 -7.48
N VAL A 290 -4.54 6.85 -6.82
CA VAL A 290 -3.92 6.73 -5.49
C VAL A 290 -2.45 7.11 -5.58
N ILE A 291 -1.72 6.50 -6.53
CA ILE A 291 -0.28 6.68 -6.75
C ILE A 291 0.02 8.16 -7.02
N HIS A 292 -0.68 8.78 -7.98
CA HIS A 292 -0.44 10.16 -8.35
C HIS A 292 -0.73 11.12 -7.18
N ARG A 293 -1.86 10.95 -6.48
CA ARG A 293 -2.21 11.81 -5.33
C ARG A 293 -1.27 11.60 -4.14
N HIS A 294 -0.91 10.35 -3.84
CA HIS A 294 0.04 10.02 -2.77
C HIS A 294 1.37 10.74 -2.98
N PHE A 295 1.98 10.56 -4.15
CA PHE A 295 3.28 11.17 -4.44
C PHE A 295 3.18 12.67 -4.62
N TRP A 296 2.11 13.21 -5.20
CA TRP A 296 1.98 14.66 -5.33
C TRP A 296 1.84 15.35 -3.97
N LEU A 297 1.01 14.82 -3.07
CA LEU A 297 0.86 15.37 -1.72
C LEU A 297 2.16 15.27 -0.91
N LYS A 298 2.89 14.17 -1.06
CA LYS A 298 4.13 13.91 -0.32
C LYS A 298 5.40 14.35 -1.05
N ARG A 299 5.32 14.95 -2.25
CA ARG A 299 6.47 15.17 -3.15
C ARG A 299 7.66 15.85 -2.47
N LYS A 300 7.42 16.87 -1.64
CA LYS A 300 8.47 17.59 -0.91
C LYS A 300 9.18 16.65 0.09
N ALA A 301 8.42 15.93 0.89
CA ALA A 301 8.95 14.96 1.85
C ALA A 301 9.70 13.81 1.16
N VAL A 302 9.22 13.35 0.00
CA VAL A 302 9.90 12.29 -0.78
C VAL A 302 11.20 12.80 -1.40
N ILE A 303 11.24 14.04 -1.89
CA ILE A 303 12.46 14.67 -2.39
C ILE A 303 13.50 14.82 -1.26
N GLU A 304 13.08 15.31 -0.09
CA GLU A 304 13.96 15.44 1.09
C GLU A 304 14.48 14.07 1.55
N GLN A 305 13.63 13.04 1.58
CA GLN A 305 14.02 11.66 1.85
C GLN A 305 15.06 11.15 0.82
N ALA A 306 14.80 11.33 -0.48
CA ALA A 306 15.69 10.89 -1.54
C ALA A 306 17.07 11.57 -1.45
N GLN A 307 17.09 12.87 -1.14
CA GLN A 307 18.33 13.63 -0.93
C GLN A 307 19.11 13.15 0.30
N ARG A 308 18.41 12.85 1.41
CA ARG A 308 19.05 12.31 2.63
C ARG A 308 19.67 10.94 2.37
N TRP A 309 18.92 10.00 1.81
CA TRP A 309 19.42 8.66 1.50
C TRP A 309 20.56 8.69 0.45
N LEU A 310 20.51 9.61 -0.52
CA LEU A 310 21.61 9.82 -1.45
C LEU A 310 22.88 10.32 -0.75
N ALA A 311 22.75 11.24 0.21
CA ALA A 311 23.89 11.74 0.99
C ALA A 311 24.51 10.63 1.86
N GLU A 312 23.68 9.80 2.49
CA GLU A 312 24.12 8.64 3.28
C GLU A 312 24.84 7.59 2.42
N MET A 313 24.29 7.27 1.24
CA MET A 313 24.93 6.37 0.27
C MET A 313 26.31 6.90 -0.17
N ARG A 314 26.41 8.19 -0.52
CA ARG A 314 27.68 8.82 -0.90
C ARG A 314 28.71 8.76 0.24
N LYS A 315 28.26 8.97 1.48
CA LYS A 315 29.11 8.87 2.68
C LYS A 315 29.64 7.45 2.88
N ASP A 316 28.76 6.44 2.84
CA ASP A 316 29.16 5.04 3.01
C ASP A 316 30.12 4.58 1.89
N PHE A 317 29.86 5.00 0.65
CA PHE A 317 30.75 4.75 -0.48
C PHE A 317 32.16 5.33 -0.22
N ALA A 318 32.27 6.60 0.17
CA ALA A 318 33.55 7.24 0.46
C ALA A 318 34.28 6.63 1.66
N GLU A 319 33.56 6.11 2.67
CA GLU A 319 34.15 5.36 3.78
C GLU A 319 34.66 3.98 3.34
N SER A 320 33.95 3.30 2.44
CA SER A 320 34.33 1.99 1.92
C SER A 320 35.60 2.03 1.08
N GLU A 321 35.80 3.08 0.27
CA GLU A 321 37.03 3.27 -0.52
C GLU A 321 38.27 3.48 0.36
N LYS A 322 38.09 4.13 1.51
CA LYS A 322 39.18 4.35 2.48
C LYS A 322 39.54 3.07 3.26
N ASN A 323 38.67 2.06 3.29
CA ASN A 323 38.81 0.92 4.19
C ASN A 323 38.60 -0.41 3.45
N ALA A 324 39.62 -0.84 2.69
CA ALA A 324 39.58 -2.02 1.83
C ALA A 324 39.13 -3.33 2.52
N LYS A 325 39.30 -3.44 3.85
CA LYS A 325 38.84 -4.59 4.65
C LYS A 325 37.30 -4.70 4.78
N ARG A 326 36.54 -3.65 4.49
CA ARG A 326 35.05 -3.65 4.53
C ARG A 326 34.40 -4.24 3.27
N LYS A 327 35.17 -4.48 2.21
CA LYS A 327 34.68 -4.89 0.87
C LYS A 327 34.25 -6.36 0.81
N ASP A 328 34.75 -7.20 1.73
CA ASP A 328 34.55 -8.65 1.72
C ASP A 328 33.28 -9.13 2.45
N SER A 329 32.53 -8.24 3.10
CA SER A 329 31.34 -8.63 3.87
C SER A 329 30.05 -8.11 3.24
N ILE A 330 29.36 -9.03 2.56
CA ILE A 330 27.93 -9.07 2.17
C ILE A 330 27.73 -9.17 0.64
N ASN A 331 27.56 -10.41 0.16
CA ASN A 331 26.79 -10.71 -1.06
C ASN A 331 25.32 -10.82 -0.68
N PHE A 332 24.60 -9.69 -0.62
CA PHE A 332 23.15 -9.73 -0.84
C PHE A 332 22.94 -9.40 -2.32
N GLU A 333 22.07 -10.16 -2.98
CA GLU A 333 22.00 -10.41 -4.43
C GLU A 333 21.75 -9.18 -5.34
N THR A 334 21.77 -7.96 -4.83
CA THR A 334 21.56 -6.75 -5.62
C THR A 334 22.90 -6.16 -6.06
N ILE A 335 23.10 -6.05 -7.37
CA ILE A 335 24.28 -5.45 -7.98
C ILE A 335 24.42 -3.99 -7.49
N TYR A 336 25.37 -3.74 -6.59
CA TYR A 336 25.67 -2.41 -6.06
C TYR A 336 26.45 -1.60 -7.11
N GLN A 337 25.79 -0.63 -7.74
CA GLN A 337 26.38 0.27 -8.75
C GLN A 337 26.13 1.74 -8.39
N PRO A 338 26.95 2.34 -7.51
CA PRO A 338 26.71 3.68 -6.94
C PRO A 338 26.37 4.76 -7.96
N GLN A 339 27.11 4.83 -9.06
CA GLN A 339 26.89 5.83 -10.11
C GLN A 339 25.52 5.69 -10.79
N GLN A 340 25.06 4.45 -10.99
CA GLN A 340 23.75 4.18 -11.59
C GLN A 340 22.62 4.48 -10.60
N GLN A 341 22.83 4.15 -9.32
CA GLN A 341 21.89 4.45 -8.24
C GLN A 341 21.71 5.95 -8.08
N GLU A 342 22.82 6.71 -8.03
CA GLU A 342 22.81 8.16 -7.95
C GLU A 342 22.05 8.82 -9.10
N ARG A 343 22.31 8.42 -10.34
CA ARG A 343 21.58 8.90 -11.52
C ARG A 343 20.07 8.61 -11.41
N THR A 344 19.72 7.43 -10.90
CA THR A 344 18.32 7.02 -10.73
C THR A 344 17.61 7.87 -9.68
N ILE A 345 18.28 8.16 -8.56
CA ILE A 345 17.75 9.02 -7.50
C ILE A 345 17.60 10.47 -7.97
N GLN A 346 18.59 10.99 -8.70
CA GLN A 346 18.49 12.34 -9.26
C GLN A 346 17.34 12.46 -10.26
N ALA A 347 17.18 11.48 -11.16
CA ALA A 347 16.05 11.45 -12.07
C ALA A 347 14.70 11.39 -11.33
N LEU A 348 14.60 10.62 -10.24
CA LEU A 348 13.39 10.62 -9.40
C LEU A 348 13.09 12.02 -8.82
N ILE A 349 14.10 12.72 -8.31
CA ILE A 349 13.94 14.07 -7.76
C ILE A 349 13.40 15.01 -8.84
N ASP A 350 13.96 14.96 -10.04
CA ASP A 350 13.54 15.79 -11.17
C ASP A 350 12.09 15.47 -11.59
N GLU A 351 11.73 14.18 -11.64
CA GLU A 351 10.37 13.71 -11.92
C GLU A 351 9.35 14.19 -10.87
N LEU A 352 9.70 14.14 -9.58
CA LEU A 352 8.83 14.62 -8.50
C LEU A 352 8.66 16.14 -8.50
N ASN A 353 9.69 16.89 -8.87
CA ASN A 353 9.61 18.34 -9.03
C ASN A 353 8.69 18.73 -10.20
N ALA A 354 8.71 17.93 -11.27
CA ALA A 354 7.87 18.14 -12.46
C ALA A 354 6.47 17.49 -12.35
N LEU A 355 6.14 16.85 -11.23
CA LEU A 355 4.89 16.08 -11.08
C LEU A 355 3.66 17.01 -11.12
N PRO A 356 2.75 16.86 -12.10
CA PRO A 356 1.62 17.77 -12.26
C PRO A 356 0.61 17.64 -11.12
N CYS A 357 -0.17 18.70 -10.89
CA CYS A 357 -1.21 18.69 -9.88
C CYS A 357 -2.33 17.72 -10.28
N PRO A 358 -2.77 16.81 -9.39
CA PRO A 358 -3.83 15.85 -9.69
C PRO A 358 -5.22 16.50 -9.81
N VAL A 359 -5.33 17.82 -9.71
CA VAL A 359 -6.59 18.60 -9.76
C VAL A 359 -6.69 19.44 -11.04
N ASP A 360 -5.80 19.28 -12.02
CA ASP A 360 -5.78 20.04 -13.28
C ASP A 360 -6.88 19.59 -14.27
N HIS A 361 -8.14 19.66 -13.83
CA HIS A 361 -9.36 19.54 -14.65
C HIS A 361 -10.32 20.72 -14.51
N LEU A 362 -9.96 21.78 -13.78
CA LEU A 362 -10.59 23.09 -13.96
C LEU A 362 -9.88 23.87 -15.08
N LYS A 363 -9.85 23.28 -16.28
CA LYS A 363 -9.75 24.10 -17.49
C LYS A 363 -11.10 24.80 -17.64
N THR A 364 -11.16 26.07 -17.23
CA THR A 364 -11.91 27.14 -17.89
C THR A 364 -13.28 26.74 -18.48
N TYR A 365 -14.32 26.81 -17.65
CA TYR A 365 -15.71 27.07 -18.09
C TYR A 365 -15.98 28.60 -18.16
N GLU A 366 -14.96 29.37 -18.50
CA GLU A 366 -15.09 30.78 -18.84
C GLU A 366 -14.34 30.95 -20.16
N GLU A 367 -14.99 31.60 -21.12
CA GLU A 367 -14.56 31.81 -22.52
C GLU A 367 -14.88 30.67 -23.51
N ASP A 368 -16.17 30.34 -23.64
CA ASP A 368 -16.75 30.23 -24.98
C ASP A 368 -18.22 30.69 -24.93
N GLY A 369 -18.39 31.98 -25.12
CA GLY A 369 -19.68 32.60 -25.35
C GLY A 369 -20.25 32.15 -26.69
N ALA A 370 -21.31 31.36 -26.65
CA ALA A 370 -22.35 31.41 -27.66
C ALA A 370 -23.69 31.08 -26.98
N ALA A 371 -24.43 32.15 -26.65
CA ALA A 371 -25.80 32.07 -26.21
C ALA A 371 -26.63 31.23 -27.19
N LYS A 372 -27.15 30.09 -26.75
CA LYS A 372 -28.36 29.50 -27.32
C LYS A 372 -29.51 29.78 -26.36
N VAL A 373 -30.24 30.84 -26.71
CA VAL A 373 -31.57 31.13 -26.20
C VAL A 373 -32.43 29.88 -26.41
N LEU A 374 -32.99 29.36 -25.32
CA LEU A 374 -34.03 28.34 -25.34
C LEU A 374 -35.32 29.00 -25.86
N GLU A 375 -35.66 28.77 -27.13
CA GLU A 375 -37.01 29.03 -27.62
C GLU A 375 -37.95 27.92 -27.13
N ALA A 376 -39.05 28.33 -26.51
CA ALA A 376 -40.14 27.46 -26.09
C ALA A 376 -40.84 26.84 -27.32
N PRO A 377 -41.38 25.61 -27.23
CA PRO A 377 -42.11 25.01 -28.34
C PRO A 377 -43.47 25.71 -28.53
N PRO A 378 -43.97 25.86 -29.76
CA PRO A 378 -45.29 26.41 -30.00
C PRO A 378 -46.37 25.39 -29.62
N GLU A 379 -47.37 25.87 -28.89
CA GLU A 379 -48.65 25.18 -28.71
C GLU A 379 -49.34 25.03 -30.07
N VAL A 380 -49.62 23.78 -30.48
CA VAL A 380 -50.90 23.33 -31.07
C VAL A 380 -51.10 21.86 -30.75
#